data_AF-A0A355UKX8-F1
#
_entry.id   AF-A0A355UKX8-F1
#
_cell.length_a   1.000
_cell.length_b   1.000
_cell.length_c   1.000
_cell.angle_alpha   90.00
_cell.angle_beta   90.00
_cell.angle_gamma   90.00
#
_symmetry.space_group_name_H-M   'P 1'
#
loop_
_entity.id
_entity.type
_entity.pdbx_description
1 polymer ?
#
loop_
_entity_poly.entity_id
_entity_poly.type
_entity_poly.pdbx_seq_one_letter_code
_entity_poly.pdbx_strand_id
1 'polypeptide(L)' 'MNDKKTGCFYLVGMGTHPDLITVRGARVVERADILILKQAEELEGWKEWIQEQEIWSRLSSLPYSLPAR' A
#
# COMPACT_ATOMS: atom_id res chain seq x y z
N MET A 1 -18.62 -25.41 -8.05
CA MET A 1 -19.00 -23.99 -8.15
C MET A 1 -17.72 -23.18 -8.08
N ASN A 2 -17.36 -22.50 -9.16
CA ASN A 2 -16.15 -21.69 -9.21
C ASN A 2 -16.54 -20.28 -8.77
N ASP A 3 -16.60 -20.05 -7.46
CA ASP A 3 -16.84 -18.72 -6.91
C ASP A 3 -15.65 -17.85 -7.31
N LYS A 4 -15.79 -17.08 -8.38
CA LYS A 4 -14.86 -16.01 -8.73
C LYS A 4 -14.85 -15.03 -7.57
N LYS A 5 -13.90 -15.19 -6.64
CA LYS A 5 -13.65 -14.20 -5.59
C LYS A 5 -13.34 -12.89 -6.30
N THR A 6 -14.23 -11.93 -6.13
CA THR A 6 -14.02 -10.59 -6.68
C THR A 6 -12.91 -9.95 -5.86
N GLY A 7 -11.89 -9.41 -6.52
CA GLY A 7 -10.85 -8.64 -5.84
C GLY A 7 -11.46 -7.46 -5.09
N CYS A 8 -10.82 -7.04 -4.00
CA CYS A 8 -11.22 -5.87 -3.23
C CYS A 8 -10.08 -4.87 -3.21
N PHE A 9 -10.41 -3.58 -3.29
CA PHE A 9 -9.46 -2.49 -3.18
C PHE A 9 -9.72 -1.72 -1.89
N TYR A 10 -8.73 -1.65 -1.01
CA TYR A 10 -8.83 -0.97 0.28
C TYR A 10 -7.89 0.24 0.32
N LEU A 11 -8.42 1.37 0.81
CA LEU A 11 -7.60 2.51 1.22
C LEU A 11 -7.37 2.41 2.72
N VAL A 12 -6.11 2.26 3.11
CA VAL A 12 -5.71 2.13 4.52
C VAL A 12 -4.89 3.35 4.92
N GLY A 13 -5.32 4.06 5.95
CA GLY A 13 -4.55 5.11 6.59
C GLY A 13 -3.84 4.57 7.82
N MET A 14 -2.52 4.77 7.90
CA MET A 14 -1.70 4.46 9.08
C MET A 14 -1.87 5.50 10.19
N GLY A 15 -2.17 6.75 9.83
CA GLY A 15 -2.05 7.90 10.75
C GLY A 15 -0.66 8.53 10.66
N THR A 16 -0.30 9.35 11.65
CA THR A 16 0.99 10.08 11.68
C THR A 16 2.15 9.24 12.20
N HIS A 17 1.89 8.05 12.73
CA HIS A 17 2.88 7.12 13.29
C HIS A 17 2.44 5.68 13.02
N PRO A 18 3.36 4.73 12.76
CA PRO A 18 3.03 3.32 12.53
C PRO A 18 2.07 2.72 13.56
N ASP A 19 2.35 2.93 14.86
CA ASP A 19 1.52 2.43 15.96
C ASP A 19 0.06 2.92 15.98
N LEU A 20 -0.30 3.93 15.18
CA LEU A 20 -1.67 4.44 15.09
C LEU A 20 -2.54 3.65 14.11
N ILE A 21 -1.96 2.69 13.38
CA ILE A 21 -2.75 1.84 12.50
C ILE A 21 -3.76 1.03 13.32
N THR A 22 -4.98 0.91 12.80
CA THR A 22 -5.96 0.03 13.42
C THR A 22 -5.61 -1.44 13.19
N VAL A 23 -6.01 -2.33 14.12
CA VAL A 23 -5.87 -3.79 13.96
C VAL A 23 -6.49 -4.28 12.65
N ARG A 24 -7.58 -3.66 12.19
CA ARG A 24 -8.20 -4.01 10.89
C ARG A 24 -7.32 -3.57 9.72
N GLY A 25 -6.75 -2.37 9.79
CA GLY A 25 -5.84 -1.85 8.76
C GLY A 25 -4.62 -2.74 8.59
N ALA A 26 -3.95 -3.08 9.70
CA ALA A 26 -2.81 -4.00 9.71
C ALA A 26 -3.14 -5.33 9.01
N ARG A 27 -4.27 -5.95 9.38
CA ARG A 27 -4.71 -7.22 8.76
C ARG A 27 -5.04 -7.10 7.26
N VAL A 28 -5.47 -5.93 6.80
CA VAL A 28 -5.68 -5.70 5.36
C VAL A 28 -4.34 -5.66 4.65
N VAL A 29 -3.36 -4.94 5.22
CA VAL A 29 -2.01 -4.86 4.66
C VAL A 29 -1.35 -6.24 4.60
N GLU A 30 -1.35 -6.97 5.72
CA GLU A 30 -0.78 -8.32 5.84
C GLU A 30 -1.35 -9.33 4.83
N ARG A 31 -2.61 -9.15 4.39
CA ARG A 31 -3.31 -10.08 3.49
C ARG A 31 -3.40 -9.61 2.04
N ALA A 32 -2.96 -8.40 1.76
CA ALA A 32 -3.01 -7.86 0.41
C ALA A 32 -2.05 -8.63 -0.51
N ASP A 33 -2.45 -8.85 -1.75
CA ASP A 33 -1.53 -9.39 -2.76
C ASP A 33 -0.57 -8.29 -3.27
N ILE A 34 -1.08 -7.04 -3.34
CA ILE A 34 -0.36 -5.87 -3.84
C ILE A 34 -0.54 -4.71 -2.87
N LEU A 35 0.57 -4.05 -2.51
CA LEU A 35 0.59 -2.81 -1.75
C LEU A 35 0.99 -1.64 -2.64
N ILE A 36 0.11 -0.64 -2.75
CA ILE A 36 0.37 0.57 -3.52
C ILE A 36 0.68 1.71 -2.55
N LEU A 37 1.91 2.21 -2.60
CA LEU A 37 2.38 3.34 -1.80
C LEU A 37 2.54 4.58 -2.68
N LYS A 38 2.33 5.76 -2.09
CA LYS A 38 2.45 7.02 -2.84
C LYS A 38 3.90 7.27 -3.24
N GLN A 39 4.85 6.95 -2.37
CA GLN A 39 6.28 7.13 -2.57
C GLN A 39 7.06 5.97 -1.97
N ALA A 40 8.26 5.68 -2.50
CA ALA A 40 9.10 4.60 -1.99
C ALA A 40 9.53 4.83 -0.53
N GLU A 41 9.68 6.09 -0.10
CA GLU A 41 10.07 6.47 1.26
C GLU A 41 9.03 6.09 2.31
N GLU A 42 7.76 5.89 1.91
CA GLU A 42 6.70 5.45 2.82
C GLU A 42 6.93 4.01 3.31
N LEU A 43 7.74 3.20 2.60
CA LEU A 43 7.99 1.80 2.95
C LEU A 43 8.45 1.61 4.39
N GLU A 44 9.29 2.52 4.89
CA GLU A 44 9.83 2.45 6.25
C GLU A 44 8.71 2.49 7.30
N GLY A 45 7.65 3.26 7.05
CA GLY A 45 6.50 3.37 7.95
C GLY A 45 5.63 2.11 7.98
N TRP A 46 5.65 1.30 6.92
CA TRP A 46 4.80 0.11 6.78
C TRP A 46 5.55 -1.21 6.96
N LYS A 47 6.88 -1.16 7.13
CA LYS A 47 7.77 -2.33 7.10
C LYS A 47 7.37 -3.48 8.03
N GLU A 48 6.69 -3.17 9.14
CA GLU A 48 6.28 -4.16 10.14
C GLU A 48 5.12 -5.06 9.68
N TRP A 49 4.29 -4.59 8.74
CA TRP A 49 3.16 -5.35 8.19
C TRP A 49 3.40 -5.84 6.76
N ILE A 50 4.49 -5.38 6.14
CA ILE A 50 4.94 -5.87 4.84
C ILE A 50 5.64 -7.22 5.06
N GLN A 51 5.21 -8.20 4.29
CA GLN A 51 5.75 -9.56 4.25
C GLN A 51 6.27 -9.82 2.84
N GLU A 52 5.55 -10.61 2.04
CA GLU A 52 5.95 -11.02 0.69
C GLU A 52 5.10 -10.36 -0.42
N GLN A 53 4.36 -9.29 -0.10
CA GLN A 53 3.49 -8.64 -1.09
C GLN A 53 4.29 -7.98 -2.22
N GLU A 54 3.68 -7.91 -3.40
CA GLU A 54 4.20 -7.06 -4.47
C GLU A 54 3.99 -5.58 -4.12
N ILE A 55 5.05 -4.78 -4.20
CA ILE A 55 5.01 -3.36 -3.81
C ILE A 55 5.09 -2.50 -5.06
N TRP A 56 4.09 -1.66 -5.26
CA TRP A 56 4.08 -0.61 -6.26
C TRP A 56 4.22 0.75 -5.59
N SER A 57 5.23 1.50 -5.98
CA SER A 57 5.41 2.87 -5.50
C SER A 57 5.88 3.77 -6.61
N ARG A 58 5.61 5.08 -6.48
CA ARG A 58 6.22 6.06 -7.36
C ARG A 58 7.71 6.18 -7.01
N LEU A 59 8.57 5.95 -8.00
CA LEU A 59 9.99 6.27 -7.90
C LEU A 59 10.15 7.77 -7.64
N SER A 60 10.79 8.13 -6.53
CA SER A 60 11.05 9.52 -6.14
C SER A 60 12.00 10.25 -7.10
N SER A 61 12.75 9.52 -7.93
CA SER A 61 13.66 10.07 -8.94
C SER A 61 13.00 10.56 -10.23
N LEU A 62 11.69 10.37 -10.43
CA LEU A 62 11.00 10.85 -11.63
C LEU A 62 10.44 12.27 -11.41
N PRO A 63 10.95 13.30 -12.12
CA PRO A 63 10.42 14.65 -12.01
C PRO A 63 8.95 14.69 -12.42
N TYR A 64 8.19 15.57 -11.77
CA TYR A 64 6.77 15.79 -12.03
C TYR A 64 6.59 16.58 -13.34
N SER A 65 6.94 16.01 -14.50
CA SER A 65 6.49 16.56 -15.78
C SER A 65 5.14 15.93 -16.11
N LEU A 66 4.06 16.63 -15.77
CA LEU A 66 2.76 16.37 -16.40
C LEU A 66 2.95 16.53 -17.91
N PRO A 67 2.42 15.65 -18.78
CA PRO A 67 2.32 15.99 -20.18
C PRO A 67 1.45 17.25 -20.28
N ALA A 68 2.00 18.30 -20.91
CA ALA A 68 1.19 19.42 -21.34
C ALA A 68 0.04 18.85 -22.18
N ARG A 69 -1.19 19.19 -21.77
CA ARG A 69 -2.41 18.82 -22.51
C ARG A 69 -2.40 19.45 -23.90
#